data_AF-A0A2E6BMK9-F1
#
_entry.id   AF-A0A2E6BMK9-F1
#
_cell.length_a   1.000
_cell.length_b   1.000
_cell.length_c   1.000
_cell.angle_alpha   90.00
_cell.angle_beta   90.00
_cell.angle_gamma   90.00
#
_symmetry.space_group_name_H-M   'P 1'
#
loop_
_entity.id
_entity.type
_entity.pdbx_description
1 polymer ?
#
loop_
_entity_poly.entity_id
_entity_poly.type
_entity_poly.pdbx_seq_one_letter_code
_entity_poly.pdbx_strand_id
1 'polypeptide(L)'
;MSPLKEKNKLKITVSIIGYLGLLPFIITTFGMYAFYEQYYSILHKSLLLYSSLIISFLAAIYWGIVLTVDNSEKSYSSLVFSVFPLILIYLINLFDFELSIIILFYLLLLNFIFLFENLKKKYTKIPVWYLKLRRNLNILLSIMFVLIFFKL
;
A
#
# COMPACT_ATOMS: atom_id res chain seq x y z
N MET A 1 11.21 -19.09 -26.27
CA MET A 1 12.10 -18.34 -25.33
C MET A 1 12.23 -19.18 -24.06
N SER A 2 13.36 -19.19 -23.33
CA SER A 2 13.51 -20.12 -22.19
C SER A 2 12.64 -19.72 -20.98
N PRO A 3 12.07 -20.68 -20.21
CA PRO A 3 11.17 -20.39 -19.08
C PRO A 3 11.79 -19.50 -18.00
N LEU A 4 13.11 -19.55 -17.83
CA LEU A 4 13.87 -18.71 -16.90
C LEU A 4 13.90 -17.24 -17.34
N LYS A 5 14.00 -16.98 -18.64
CA LYS A 5 14.05 -15.62 -19.21
C LYS A 5 12.72 -14.91 -19.03
N GLU A 6 11.60 -15.62 -19.16
CA GLU A 6 10.26 -15.09 -18.94
C GLU A 6 9.98 -14.76 -17.46
N LYS A 7 10.35 -15.65 -16.54
CA LYS A 7 10.23 -15.38 -15.09
C LYS A 7 11.04 -14.15 -14.65
N ASN A 8 12.24 -13.95 -15.21
CA ASN A 8 13.05 -12.77 -14.92
C ASN A 8 12.45 -11.50 -15.51
N LYS A 9 11.94 -11.55 -16.75
CA LYS A 9 11.24 -10.42 -17.37
C LYS A 9 10.03 -10.00 -16.53
N LEU A 10 9.23 -10.96 -16.06
CA LEU A 10 8.09 -10.70 -15.18
C LEU A 10 8.51 -9.98 -13.89
N LYS A 11 9.54 -10.48 -13.19
CA LYS A 11 10.04 -9.84 -11.95
C LYS A 11 10.48 -8.40 -12.17
N ILE A 12 11.16 -8.13 -13.28
CA ILE A 12 11.63 -6.79 -13.63
C ILE A 12 10.43 -5.87 -13.90
N THR A 13 9.49 -6.31 -14.74
CA THR A 13 8.28 -5.53 -15.05
C THR A 13 7.47 -5.22 -13.80
N VAL A 14 7.22 -6.22 -12.94
CA VAL A 14 6.49 -6.04 -11.68
C VAL A 14 7.22 -5.05 -10.76
N SER A 15 8.55 -5.12 -10.69
CA SER A 15 9.35 -4.18 -9.89
C SER A 15 9.21 -2.75 -10.42
N ILE A 16 9.37 -2.54 -11.73
CA ILE A 16 9.25 -1.22 -12.37
C ILE A 16 7.87 -0.62 -12.07
N ILE A 17 6.80 -1.37 -12.33
CA ILE A 17 5.43 -0.91 -12.10
C ILE A 17 5.20 -0.61 -10.61
N GLY A 18 5.70 -1.46 -9.71
CA GLY A 18 5.60 -1.25 -8.27
C GLY A 18 6.27 0.04 -7.81
N TYR A 19 7.47 0.35 -8.31
CA TYR A 19 8.17 1.59 -7.99
C TYR A 19 7.57 2.82 -8.66
N LEU A 20 7.04 2.70 -9.89
CA LEU A 20 6.28 3.78 -10.54
C LEU A 20 5.01 4.13 -9.74
N GLY A 21 4.44 3.17 -9.03
CA GLY A 21 3.35 3.42 -8.08
C GLY A 21 3.72 4.37 -6.93
N LEU A 22 4.99 4.69 -6.69
CA LEU A 22 5.38 5.71 -5.70
C LEU A 22 5.36 7.14 -6.24
N LEU A 23 5.18 7.35 -7.55
CA LEU A 23 5.29 8.66 -8.18
C LEU A 23 4.37 9.72 -7.54
N PRO A 24 3.07 9.48 -7.28
CA PRO A 24 2.23 10.50 -6.67
C PRO A 24 2.70 10.89 -5.25
N PHE A 25 3.26 9.94 -4.49
CA PHE A 25 3.83 10.22 -3.18
C PHE A 25 5.12 11.04 -3.29
N ILE A 26 6.02 10.70 -4.22
CA ILE A 26 7.24 11.47 -4.47
C ILE A 26 6.89 12.92 -4.84
N ILE A 27 5.96 13.11 -5.78
CA ILE A 27 5.49 14.43 -6.20
C ILE A 27 4.88 15.19 -5.02
N THR A 28 4.06 14.51 -4.21
CA THR A 28 3.39 15.13 -3.07
C THR A 28 4.40 15.53 -1.99
N THR A 29 5.29 14.62 -1.59
CA THR A 29 6.35 14.90 -0.60
C THR A 29 7.25 16.03 -1.08
N PHE A 30 7.77 15.97 -2.31
CA PHE A 30 8.62 17.05 -2.83
C PHE A 30 7.86 18.37 -2.91
N GLY A 31 6.62 18.36 -3.40
CA GLY A 31 5.78 19.55 -3.51
C GLY A 31 5.54 20.23 -2.15
N MET A 32 5.36 19.47 -1.08
CA MET A 32 5.19 20.01 0.28
C MET A 32 6.43 20.77 0.79
N TYR A 33 7.63 20.44 0.31
CA TYR A 33 8.86 21.14 0.69
C TYR A 33 9.30 22.21 -0.30
N ALA A 34 8.92 22.09 -1.58
CA ALA A 34 9.40 22.95 -2.66
C ALA A 34 8.42 24.07 -3.05
N PHE A 35 7.11 23.90 -2.83
CA PHE A 35 6.10 24.84 -3.29
C PHE A 35 5.50 25.68 -2.16
N TYR A 36 4.87 26.79 -2.55
CA TYR A 36 4.13 27.67 -1.66
C TYR A 36 2.86 27.02 -1.10
N GLU A 37 2.42 27.50 0.07
CA GLU A 37 1.28 26.95 0.83
C GLU A 37 -0.04 26.91 0.04
N GLN A 38 -0.20 27.78 -0.97
CA GLN A 38 -1.39 27.77 -1.85
C GLN A 38 -1.63 26.42 -2.55
N TYR A 39 -0.58 25.58 -2.70
CA TYR A 39 -0.69 24.24 -3.29
C TYR A 39 -0.93 23.13 -2.26
N TYR A 40 -0.88 23.40 -0.96
CA TYR A 40 -1.00 22.35 0.06
C TYR A 40 -2.36 21.64 0.00
N SER A 41 -3.44 22.36 -0.28
CA SER A 41 -4.78 21.75 -0.40
C SER A 41 -4.82 20.64 -1.45
N ILE A 42 -4.24 20.86 -2.65
CA ILE A 42 -4.22 19.84 -3.70
C ILE A 42 -3.25 18.70 -3.38
N LEU A 43 -2.12 19.00 -2.73
CA LEU A 43 -1.14 18.02 -2.30
C LEU A 43 -1.71 17.09 -1.21
N HIS A 44 -2.41 17.65 -0.21
CA HIS A 44 -3.11 16.88 0.81
C HIS A 44 -4.21 16.00 0.22
N LYS A 45 -5.02 16.55 -0.69
CA LYS A 45 -6.05 15.78 -1.40
C LYS A 45 -5.45 14.63 -2.22
N SER A 46 -4.35 14.89 -2.92
CA SER A 46 -3.58 13.89 -3.66
C SER A 46 -3.07 12.78 -2.74
N LEU A 47 -2.46 13.15 -1.60
CA LEU A 47 -1.99 12.20 -0.58
C LEU A 47 -3.12 11.30 -0.10
N LEU A 48 -4.23 11.89 0.35
CA LEU A 48 -5.34 11.15 0.95
C LEU A 48 -6.02 10.20 -0.04
N LEU A 49 -6.30 10.70 -1.24
CA LEU A 49 -6.93 9.92 -2.29
C LEU A 49 -6.05 8.76 -2.71
N TYR A 50 -4.78 9.02 -3.03
CA TYR A 50 -3.91 8.00 -3.57
C TYR A 50 -3.52 6.95 -2.53
N SER A 51 -3.35 7.35 -1.27
CA SER A 51 -3.16 6.41 -0.14
C SER A 51 -4.35 5.47 0.01
N SER A 52 -5.57 6.01 -0.04
CA SER A 52 -6.80 5.22 0.04
C SER A 52 -6.87 4.16 -1.07
N LEU A 53 -6.50 4.55 -2.30
CA LEU A 53 -6.46 3.64 -3.44
C LEU A 53 -5.40 2.53 -3.27
N ILE A 54 -4.19 2.87 -2.82
CA ILE A 54 -3.12 1.89 -2.61
C ILE A 54 -3.50 0.89 -1.52
N ILE A 55 -4.03 1.36 -0.39
CA ILE A 55 -4.42 0.45 0.70
C ILE A 55 -5.59 -0.44 0.28
N SER A 56 -6.57 0.11 -0.44
CA SER A 56 -7.70 -0.65 -1.00
C SER A 56 -7.21 -1.73 -1.99
N PHE A 57 -6.28 -1.37 -2.88
CA PHE A 57 -5.66 -2.30 -3.81
C PHE A 57 -4.94 -3.44 -3.09
N LEU A 58 -4.14 -3.13 -2.06
CA LEU A 58 -3.43 -4.14 -1.27
C LEU A 58 -4.38 -5.08 -0.53
N ALA A 59 -5.47 -4.57 0.04
CA ALA A 59 -6.46 -5.38 0.73
C ALA A 59 -7.21 -6.31 -0.24
N ALA A 60 -7.56 -5.83 -1.43
CA ALA A 60 -8.32 -6.59 -2.43
C ALA A 60 -7.59 -7.84 -2.98
N ILE A 61 -6.25 -7.87 -2.96
CA ILE A 61 -5.44 -9.00 -3.46
C ILE A 61 -5.83 -10.33 -2.80
N TYR A 62 -6.29 -10.30 -1.54
CA TYR A 62 -6.64 -11.51 -0.80
C TYR A 62 -7.85 -12.25 -1.37
N TRP A 63 -8.76 -11.59 -2.08
CA TRP A 63 -9.81 -12.29 -2.84
C TRP A 63 -9.19 -13.20 -3.90
N GLY A 64 -8.25 -12.68 -4.70
CA GLY A 64 -7.58 -13.44 -5.75
C GLY A 64 -6.74 -14.59 -5.21
N ILE A 65 -6.05 -14.38 -4.08
CA ILE A 65 -5.28 -15.45 -3.44
C ILE A 65 -6.19 -16.55 -2.90
N VAL A 66 -7.26 -16.18 -2.20
CA VAL A 66 -8.20 -17.13 -1.62
C VAL A 66 -8.85 -18.00 -2.70
N LEU A 67 -9.27 -17.40 -3.81
CA LEU A 67 -9.91 -18.11 -4.92
C LEU A 67 -8.96 -19.07 -5.68
N THR A 68 -7.64 -18.96 -5.47
CA THR A 68 -6.63 -19.78 -6.16
C THR A 68 -5.98 -20.85 -5.27
N VAL A 69 -6.33 -20.89 -3.97
CA VAL A 69 -5.74 -21.82 -3.01
C VAL A 69 -6.85 -22.67 -2.38
N ASP A 70 -6.80 -23.99 -2.64
CA ASP A 70 -7.68 -25.00 -2.03
C ASP A 70 -7.35 -25.21 -0.53
N ASN A 71 -7.67 -24.23 0.31
CA ASN A 71 -7.48 -24.33 1.77
C ASN A 71 -8.57 -23.53 2.50
N SER A 72 -9.72 -24.18 2.70
CA SER A 72 -11.00 -23.57 3.08
C SER A 72 -11.01 -22.89 4.46
N GLU A 73 -10.34 -23.43 5.48
CA GLU A 73 -10.44 -22.86 6.84
C GLU A 73 -9.67 -21.53 7.01
N LYS A 74 -8.54 -21.35 6.31
CA LYS A 74 -7.73 -20.11 6.39
C LYS A 74 -8.17 -19.02 5.41
N SER A 75 -9.14 -19.36 4.55
CA SER A 75 -9.77 -18.50 3.55
C SER A 75 -10.56 -17.34 4.17
N TYR A 76 -11.42 -17.61 5.17
CA TYR A 76 -12.32 -16.62 5.76
C TYR A 76 -11.59 -15.44 6.41
N SER A 77 -10.55 -15.71 7.21
CA SER A 77 -9.77 -14.63 7.85
C SER A 77 -9.12 -13.68 6.83
N SER A 78 -8.74 -14.19 5.67
CA SER A 78 -8.12 -13.41 4.60
C SER A 78 -9.17 -12.58 3.84
N LEU A 79 -10.39 -13.09 3.71
CA LEU A 79 -11.53 -12.35 3.14
C LEU A 79 -12.00 -11.22 4.07
N VAL A 80 -12.11 -11.47 5.38
CA VAL A 80 -12.41 -10.40 6.34
C VAL A 80 -11.32 -9.32 6.28
N PHE A 81 -10.05 -9.74 6.24
CA PHE A 81 -8.93 -8.83 6.09
C PHE A 81 -8.96 -8.04 4.78
N SER A 82 -9.53 -8.60 3.71
CA SER A 82 -9.63 -7.89 2.43
C SER A 82 -10.62 -6.72 2.45
N VAL A 83 -11.54 -6.68 3.40
CA VAL A 83 -12.60 -5.65 3.50
C VAL A 83 -12.36 -4.70 4.67
N PHE A 84 -11.85 -5.22 5.79
CA PHE A 84 -11.67 -4.45 7.03
C PHE A 84 -10.85 -3.15 6.85
N PRO A 85 -9.67 -3.14 6.20
CA PRO A 85 -8.92 -1.92 5.95
C PRO A 85 -9.65 -0.91 5.06
N LEU A 86 -10.48 -1.36 4.11
CA LEU A 86 -11.27 -0.43 3.27
C LEU A 86 -12.33 0.29 4.09
N ILE A 87 -13.05 -0.43 4.96
CA ILE A 87 -14.05 0.19 5.84
C ILE A 87 -13.37 1.20 6.76
N LEU A 88 -12.22 0.85 7.33
CA LEU A 88 -11.44 1.76 8.16
C LEU A 88 -10.99 3.03 7.42
N ILE A 89 -10.56 2.91 6.16
CA ILE A 89 -10.23 4.07 5.32
C ILE A 89 -11.45 4.92 5.02
N TYR A 90 -12.57 4.28 4.68
CA TYR A 90 -13.81 5.00 4.44
C TYR A 90 -14.21 5.82 5.67
N LEU A 91 -14.20 5.20 6.85
CA LEU A 91 -14.57 5.86 8.10
C LEU A 91 -13.59 6.99 8.45
N ILE A 92 -12.27 6.79 8.39
CA ILE A 92 -11.31 7.84 8.79
C ILE A 92 -11.39 9.07 7.87
N ASN A 93 -11.71 8.89 6.58
CA ASN A 93 -11.90 10.03 5.65
C ASN A 93 -13.30 10.65 5.73
N LEU A 94 -14.28 9.96 6.30
CA LEU A 94 -15.64 10.48 6.43
C LEU A 94 -15.74 11.54 7.53
N PHE A 95 -14.87 11.47 8.53
CA PHE A 95 -14.82 12.41 9.65
C PHE A 95 -13.76 13.48 9.44
N ASP A 96 -13.98 14.66 10.03
CA ASP A 96 -13.08 15.82 9.97
C ASP A 96 -11.92 15.70 10.96
N PHE A 97 -11.08 14.69 10.77
CA PHE A 97 -9.84 14.54 11.55
C PHE A 97 -8.72 15.43 11.02
N GLU A 98 -7.80 15.82 11.91
CA GLU A 98 -6.57 16.48 11.49
C GLU A 98 -5.76 15.58 10.55
N LEU A 99 -5.13 16.19 9.54
CA LEU A 99 -4.36 15.45 8.53
C LEU A 99 -3.22 14.63 9.15
N SER A 100 -2.60 15.12 10.22
CA SER A 100 -1.58 14.43 11.01
C SER A 100 -2.09 13.08 11.53
N ILE A 101 -3.31 13.04 12.06
CA ILE A 101 -3.97 11.82 12.57
C ILE A 101 -4.26 10.85 11.41
N ILE A 102 -4.79 11.35 10.29
CA ILE A 102 -5.09 10.52 9.12
C ILE A 102 -3.81 9.89 8.56
N ILE A 103 -2.71 10.64 8.50
CA ILE A 103 -1.40 10.13 8.08
C ILE A 103 -0.90 9.01 9.00
N LEU A 104 -0.97 9.20 10.32
CA LEU A 104 -0.57 8.17 11.29
C LEU A 104 -1.44 6.91 11.14
N PHE A 105 -2.74 7.08 10.89
CA PHE A 105 -3.66 5.98 10.67
C PHE A 105 -3.33 5.20 9.39
N TYR A 106 -3.03 5.88 8.28
CA TYR A 106 -2.59 5.22 7.04
C TYR A 106 -1.26 4.50 7.18
N LEU A 107 -0.31 5.11 7.89
CA LEU A 107 0.94 4.47 8.26
C LEU A 107 0.70 3.17 9.03
N LEU A 108 -0.17 3.21 10.03
CA LEU A 108 -0.52 2.02 10.82
C LEU A 108 -1.16 0.94 9.94
N LEU A 109 -2.13 1.30 9.11
CA LEU A 109 -2.81 0.37 8.21
C LEU A 109 -1.86 -0.29 7.19
N LEU A 110 -0.99 0.49 6.56
CA LEU A 110 -0.01 -0.03 5.59
C LEU A 110 0.93 -1.04 6.21
N ASN A 111 1.44 -0.74 7.41
CA ASN A 111 2.32 -1.62 8.15
C ASN A 111 1.56 -2.85 8.69
N PHE A 112 0.32 -2.69 9.14
CA PHE A 112 -0.54 -3.79 9.54
C PHE A 112 -0.79 -4.78 8.39
N ILE A 113 -1.09 -4.27 7.18
CA ILE A 113 -1.20 -5.10 5.98
C ILE A 113 0.09 -5.84 5.68
N PHE A 114 1.22 -5.15 5.72
CA PHE A 114 2.50 -5.81 5.49
C PHE A 114 2.83 -6.90 6.52
N LEU A 115 2.48 -6.70 7.79
CA LEU A 115 2.61 -7.72 8.82
C LEU A 115 1.69 -8.91 8.54
N PHE A 116 0.44 -8.67 8.16
CA PHE A 116 -0.51 -9.72 7.80
C PHE A 116 -0.05 -10.54 6.58
N GLU A 117 0.49 -9.89 5.53
CA GLU A 117 1.12 -10.54 4.38
C GLU A 117 2.24 -11.51 4.81
N ASN A 118 3.11 -11.08 5.72
CA ASN A 118 4.21 -11.89 6.21
C ASN A 118 3.76 -13.06 7.09
N LEU A 119 2.73 -12.88 7.92
CA LEU A 119 2.13 -13.95 8.74
C LEU A 119 1.48 -15.02 7.86
N LYS A 120 0.86 -14.60 6.75
CA LYS A 120 0.14 -15.50 5.83
C LYS A 120 1.00 -16.08 4.72
N LYS A 121 2.30 -15.73 4.62
CA LYS A 121 3.21 -16.15 3.54
C LYS A 121 3.22 -17.65 3.23
N LYS A 122 3.06 -18.50 4.26
CA LYS A 122 3.03 -19.97 4.10
C LYS A 122 1.74 -20.48 3.41
N TYR A 123 0.67 -19.71 3.48
CA TYR A 123 -0.66 -20.11 3.01
C TYR A 123 -1.03 -19.47 1.67
N THR A 124 -0.47 -18.29 1.36
CA THR A 124 -0.87 -17.48 0.20
C THR A 124 -0.09 -17.80 -1.08
N LYS A 125 0.89 -18.72 -1.03
CA LYS A 125 1.83 -19.02 -2.13
C LYS A 125 2.53 -17.78 -2.72
N ILE A 126 2.52 -16.64 -2.02
CA ILE A 126 3.16 -15.40 -2.48
C ILE A 126 4.68 -15.65 -2.54
N PRO A 127 5.33 -15.38 -3.67
CA PRO A 127 6.75 -15.65 -3.81
C PRO A 127 7.60 -14.67 -2.99
N VAL A 128 8.71 -15.16 -2.43
CA VAL A 128 9.62 -14.39 -1.55
C VAL A 128 10.14 -13.10 -2.20
N TRP A 129 10.39 -13.12 -3.52
CA TRP A 129 10.85 -11.93 -4.24
C TRP A 129 9.81 -10.80 -4.25
N TYR A 130 8.51 -11.15 -4.28
CA TYR A 130 7.43 -10.18 -4.23
C TYR A 130 7.33 -9.57 -2.82
N LEU A 131 7.43 -10.40 -1.76
CA LEU A 131 7.47 -9.87 -0.38
C LEU A 131 8.66 -8.94 -0.14
N LYS A 132 9.82 -9.20 -0.77
CA LYS A 132 10.97 -8.30 -0.72
C LYS A 132 10.68 -6.96 -1.41
N LEU A 133 10.06 -6.98 -2.59
CA LEU A 133 9.61 -5.77 -3.28
C LEU A 133 8.60 -5.00 -2.42
N ARG A 134 7.57 -5.68 -1.92
CA ARG A 134 6.52 -5.13 -1.06
C ARG A 134 7.10 -4.46 0.19
N ARG A 135 8.08 -5.08 0.84
CA ARG A 135 8.82 -4.49 1.97
C ARG A 135 9.50 -3.18 1.59
N ASN A 136 10.25 -3.17 0.49
CA ASN A 136 10.98 -1.98 0.04
C ASN A 136 10.01 -0.82 -0.26
N LEU A 137 8.91 -1.10 -0.97
CA LEU A 137 7.87 -0.11 -1.25
C LEU A 137 7.22 0.41 0.05
N ASN A 138 6.92 -0.49 0.99
CA ASN A 138 6.32 -0.12 2.28
C ASN A 138 7.23 0.80 3.10
N ILE A 139 8.54 0.51 3.13
CA ILE A 139 9.54 1.34 3.83
C ILE A 139 9.62 2.71 3.18
N LEU A 140 9.76 2.79 1.85
CA LEU A 140 9.84 4.07 1.14
C LEU A 140 8.59 4.92 1.35
N LEU A 141 7.42 4.31 1.24
CA LEU A 141 6.16 4.99 1.48
C LEU A 141 6.04 5.46 2.94
N SER A 142 6.46 4.64 3.91
CA SER A 142 6.45 5.03 5.33
C SER A 142 7.37 6.22 5.59
N ILE A 143 8.56 6.26 4.98
CA ILE A 143 9.47 7.40 5.06
C ILE A 143 8.79 8.67 4.50
N MET A 144 8.14 8.58 3.34
CA MET A 144 7.44 9.70 2.73
C MET A 144 6.31 10.25 3.62
N PHE A 145 5.52 9.37 4.24
CA PHE A 145 4.51 9.80 5.21
C PHE A 145 5.10 10.47 6.44
N VAL A 146 6.21 9.94 6.99
CA VAL A 146 6.90 10.55 8.13
C VAL A 146 7.45 11.94 7.76
N LEU A 147 8.04 12.09 6.58
CA LEU A 147 8.51 13.39 6.08
C LEU A 147 7.35 14.38 5.96
N ILE A 148 6.24 13.98 5.35
CA ILE A 148 5.05 14.84 5.23
C ILE A 148 4.52 15.20 6.61
N PHE A 149 4.43 14.24 7.55
CA PHE A 149 3.96 14.48 8.91
C PHE A 149 4.77 15.56 9.63
N PHE A 150 6.10 15.55 9.50
CA PHE A 150 6.96 16.58 10.09
C PHE A 150 6.87 17.95 9.39
N LYS A 151 6.27 18.02 8.20
CA LYS A 151 6.09 19.26 7.45
C LYS A 151 4.72 19.92 7.71
N LEU A 152 3.73 19.15 8.18
CA LEU A 152 2.44 19.68 8.64
C LEU A 152 2.62 20.58 9.87
#